data_AF-A0A0S8F9F6-F1
#
_entry.id   AF-A0A0S8F9F6-F1
#
_cell.length_a   1.000
_cell.length_b   1.000
_cell.length_c   1.000
_cell.angle_alpha   90.00
_cell.angle_beta   90.00
_cell.angle_gamma   90.00
#
_symmetry.space_group_name_H-M   'P 1'
#
loop_
_entity.id
_entity.type
_entity.pdbx_description
1 polymer ?
#
loop_
_entity_poly.entity_id
_entity_poly.type
_entity_poly.pdbx_seq_one_letter_code
_entity_poly.pdbx_strand_id
1 'polypeptide(L)'
;MRRWRLTAVLFGMVWLLAPSASADIAFPARLDVVEREAGVFEITFTLPIVEGRKLRAEPRMPPTCVESSPRETGLSSGGYTSTWSVRCDPASLAGEAILVDGLLGTQTDLAFTLTMLDGRSYSRILRPSRPGFLVPEEPSIVWLTAEAVLSGVRRNLRHLSLWFMLVVAALLGQRPRELLVTTGAFAAGHFLAQWLGGQGWLEVSPVVRDLLVWTTVAVPAVRLAGGGDGWKDWLQPLWPTMMLLGLLFGGAQPEALPTEGLSNTEQLLALVVFSIGVGVAVLLMVVAALELRTVLQIARGGAWRDKGTIALGYVVGTLAVAMVVALLVGISVDGGGGVRSPLEFVLLAAVLGTTLVLVGRGGPPAYLGFLALAATGVTLGLARFSLPAASLLTLGSLLVFGGALALRRQLGARMALALAAVAVPAHAWSTAAAIAENLSRSMAVTIGAVLVVVCVFYAALAASRGLDAEGHSLPVRFLGAFVAVLAMAWRLAEYRSWFEREVTTEAALGLARLPLLSVGFLIAALVLWLKWKRMRREPETKTRPVHSFAFLAAFLLLPYGTLAVPNPFFAAYAPRGEGARLIM
;
A
#
# COMPACT_ATOMS: atom_id res chain seq x y z
N MET A 1 -38.74 2.17 23.35
CA MET A 1 -38.43 0.71 23.40
C MET A 1 -38.87 -0.08 22.16
N ARG A 2 -40.08 0.13 21.59
CA ARG A 2 -40.57 -0.58 20.38
C ARG A 2 -39.75 -0.35 19.09
N ARG A 3 -39.05 0.78 18.95
CA ARG A 3 -38.21 1.11 17.78
C ARG A 3 -36.83 0.43 17.75
N TRP A 4 -36.33 -0.03 18.90
CA TRP A 4 -35.02 -0.69 19.03
C TRP A 4 -35.10 -2.21 18.71
N ARG A 5 -36.27 -2.83 18.92
CA ARG A 5 -36.50 -4.26 18.59
C ARG A 5 -36.68 -4.49 17.09
N LEU A 6 -37.27 -3.54 16.37
CA LEU A 6 -37.43 -3.60 14.90
C LEU A 6 -36.09 -3.46 14.15
N THR A 7 -35.17 -2.64 14.67
CA THR A 7 -33.81 -2.47 14.11
C THR A 7 -32.94 -3.69 14.31
N ALA A 8 -33.03 -4.36 15.47
CA ALA A 8 -32.29 -5.60 15.73
C ALA A 8 -32.76 -6.79 14.87
N VAL A 9 -34.07 -6.92 14.63
CA VAL A 9 -34.64 -8.00 13.79
C VAL A 9 -34.29 -7.79 12.31
N LEU A 10 -34.33 -6.55 11.81
CA LEU A 10 -33.92 -6.22 10.43
C LEU A 10 -32.41 -6.42 10.22
N PHE A 11 -31.58 -6.10 11.22
CA PHE A 11 -30.12 -6.33 11.15
C PHE A 11 -29.77 -7.83 11.15
N GLY A 12 -30.51 -8.65 11.90
CA GLY A 12 -30.34 -10.11 11.92
C GLY A 12 -30.79 -10.80 10.62
N MET A 13 -31.85 -10.31 9.97
CA MET A 13 -32.38 -10.90 8.74
C MET A 13 -31.48 -10.68 7.52
N VAL A 14 -30.69 -9.60 7.50
CA VAL A 14 -29.73 -9.30 6.42
C VAL A 14 -28.47 -10.18 6.49
N TRP A 15 -28.09 -10.64 7.69
CA TRP A 15 -26.96 -11.57 7.86
C TRP A 15 -27.28 -13.00 7.39
N LEU A 16 -28.56 -13.38 7.32
CA LEU A 16 -29.00 -14.72 6.93
C LEU A 16 -29.14 -14.93 5.41
N LEU A 17 -28.94 -13.88 4.60
CA LEU A 17 -29.19 -13.89 3.15
C LEU A 17 -27.93 -13.76 2.27
N ALA A 18 -26.73 -13.93 2.82
CA ALA A 18 -25.50 -13.89 2.02
C ALA A 18 -25.39 -15.16 1.13
N PRO A 19 -25.29 -15.02 -0.20
CA PRO A 19 -25.12 -16.17 -1.08
C PRO A 19 -23.71 -16.75 -0.95
N SER A 20 -23.61 -18.08 -1.02
CA SER A 20 -22.35 -18.81 -1.12
C SER A 20 -21.79 -18.63 -2.54
N ALA A 21 -20.64 -17.97 -2.68
CA ALA A 21 -19.91 -17.91 -3.93
C ALA A 21 -19.00 -19.14 -4.07
N SER A 22 -19.08 -19.84 -5.19
CA SER A 22 -18.18 -20.95 -5.53
C SER A 22 -17.18 -20.46 -6.57
N ALA A 23 -15.88 -20.66 -6.32
CA ALA A 23 -14.81 -20.34 -7.26
C ALA A 23 -14.37 -21.62 -7.99
N ASP A 24 -13.99 -21.49 -9.26
CA ASP A 24 -13.48 -22.58 -10.08
C ASP A 24 -12.05 -22.95 -9.65
N ILE A 25 -11.77 -24.23 -9.44
CA ILE A 25 -10.52 -24.69 -8.82
C ILE A 25 -9.60 -25.33 -9.86
N ALA A 26 -8.48 -24.67 -10.16
CA ALA A 26 -7.37 -25.29 -10.86
C ALA A 26 -6.48 -26.03 -9.85
N PHE A 27 -6.41 -27.36 -9.92
CA PHE A 27 -5.60 -28.15 -9.00
C PHE A 27 -4.24 -28.49 -9.63
N PRO A 28 -3.13 -27.90 -9.16
CA PRO A 28 -1.80 -28.27 -9.62
C PRO A 28 -1.44 -29.68 -9.14
N ALA A 29 -0.59 -30.38 -9.90
CA ALA A 29 0.04 -31.61 -9.44
C ALA A 29 0.80 -31.35 -8.14
N ARG A 30 0.67 -32.23 -7.15
CA ARG A 30 1.22 -32.03 -5.81
C ARG A 30 1.81 -33.30 -5.22
N LEU A 31 2.95 -33.16 -4.55
CA LEU A 31 3.59 -34.18 -3.72
C LEU A 31 3.82 -33.58 -2.34
N ASP A 32 3.03 -34.02 -1.36
CA ASP A 32 3.20 -33.65 0.04
C ASP A 32 3.82 -34.83 0.78
N VAL A 33 4.92 -34.59 1.49
CA VAL A 33 5.63 -35.55 2.34
C VAL A 33 5.61 -35.01 3.76
N VAL A 34 4.97 -35.71 4.69
CA VAL A 34 4.78 -35.25 6.06
C VAL A 34 5.31 -36.30 7.03
N GLU A 35 6.29 -35.93 7.84
CA GLU A 35 6.76 -36.76 8.95
C GLU A 35 5.69 -36.82 10.05
N ARG A 36 5.22 -38.02 10.38
CA ARG A 36 4.19 -38.25 11.41
C ARG A 36 4.79 -38.76 12.72
N GLU A 37 5.80 -39.61 12.60
CA GLU A 37 6.60 -40.14 13.68
C GLU A 37 8.07 -40.11 13.23
N ALA A 38 9.02 -40.19 14.16
CA ALA A 38 10.44 -40.15 13.81
C ALA A 38 10.78 -41.21 12.74
N GLY A 39 11.18 -40.75 11.56
CA GLY A 39 11.52 -41.61 10.42
C GLY A 39 10.32 -42.25 9.70
N VAL A 40 9.07 -41.89 10.02
CA VAL A 40 7.86 -42.35 9.34
C VAL A 40 7.20 -41.17 8.61
N PHE A 41 7.17 -41.26 7.29
CA PHE A 41 6.65 -40.21 6.42
C PHE A 41 5.37 -40.68 5.73
N GLU A 42 4.32 -39.88 5.84
CA GLU A 42 3.11 -40.00 5.05
C GLU A 42 3.28 -39.20 3.76
N ILE A 43 3.07 -39.88 2.63
CA ILE A 43 3.19 -39.30 1.30
C ILE A 43 1.79 -39.17 0.73
N THR A 44 1.43 -37.97 0.30
CA THR A 44 0.20 -37.67 -0.44
C THR A 44 0.56 -37.13 -1.81
N PHE A 45 0.18 -37.87 -2.85
CA PHE A 45 0.51 -37.53 -4.23
C PHE A 45 -0.77 -37.32 -5.03
N THR A 46 -1.01 -36.08 -5.47
CA THR A 46 -2.20 -35.69 -6.22
C THR A 46 -1.81 -35.30 -7.64
N LEU A 47 -2.42 -35.95 -8.62
CA LEU A 47 -2.22 -35.67 -10.03
C LEU A 47 -3.52 -35.18 -10.68
N PRO A 48 -3.46 -34.09 -11.47
CA PRO A 48 -4.62 -33.63 -12.21
C PRO A 48 -4.98 -34.65 -13.29
N ILE A 49 -6.28 -34.73 -13.58
CA ILE A 49 -6.79 -35.51 -14.72
C ILE A 49 -6.94 -34.53 -15.87
N VAL A 50 -6.06 -34.66 -16.87
CA VAL A 50 -6.07 -33.81 -18.07
C VAL A 50 -6.61 -34.65 -19.22
N GLU A 51 -7.69 -34.19 -19.85
CA GLU A 51 -8.37 -34.91 -20.95
C GLU A 51 -8.73 -36.37 -20.60
N GLY A 52 -9.16 -36.63 -19.36
CA GLY A 52 -9.52 -37.97 -18.90
C GLY A 52 -8.33 -38.92 -18.71
N ARG A 53 -7.09 -38.44 -18.81
CA ARG A 53 -5.87 -39.24 -18.62
C ARG A 53 -5.10 -38.77 -17.39
N LYS A 54 -4.61 -39.73 -16.61
CA LYS A 54 -3.70 -39.51 -15.48
C LYS A 54 -2.28 -39.34 -16.03
N LEU A 55 -1.56 -38.33 -15.55
CA LEU A 55 -0.12 -38.18 -15.80
C LEU A 55 0.62 -39.43 -15.28
N ARG A 56 1.52 -40.00 -16.07
CA ARG A 56 2.38 -41.12 -15.64
C ARG A 56 3.59 -40.59 -14.88
N ALA A 57 3.36 -40.00 -13.71
CA ALA A 57 4.40 -39.57 -12.81
C ALA A 57 4.33 -40.37 -11.51
N GLU A 58 5.49 -40.72 -10.94
CA GLU A 58 5.57 -41.45 -9.67
C GLU A 58 6.74 -40.91 -8.81
N PRO A 59 6.51 -40.61 -7.53
CA PRO A 59 7.60 -40.25 -6.64
C PRO A 59 8.46 -41.47 -6.30
N ARG A 60 9.78 -41.29 -6.37
CA ARG A 60 10.79 -42.22 -5.85
C ARG A 60 11.39 -41.64 -4.57
N MET A 61 11.18 -42.36 -3.48
CA MET A 61 11.85 -42.10 -2.21
C MET A 61 13.29 -42.61 -2.22
N PRO A 62 14.15 -42.11 -1.33
CA PRO A 62 15.51 -42.60 -1.17
C PRO A 62 15.57 -44.10 -0.86
N PRO A 63 16.67 -44.80 -1.20
CA PRO A 63 16.84 -46.24 -0.92
C PRO A 63 16.78 -46.59 0.57
N THR A 64 17.04 -45.62 1.43
CA THR A 64 16.94 -45.73 2.90
C THR A 64 15.50 -45.84 3.40
N CYS A 65 14.50 -45.59 2.54
CA CYS A 65 13.09 -45.60 2.88
C CYS A 65 12.34 -46.81 2.29
N VAL A 66 11.62 -47.52 3.14
CA VAL A 66 10.81 -48.70 2.77
C VAL A 66 9.33 -48.42 2.99
N GLU A 67 8.46 -48.81 2.05
CA GLU A 67 7.01 -48.67 2.20
C GLU A 67 6.51 -49.48 3.42
N SER A 68 5.81 -48.81 4.32
CA SER A 68 5.28 -49.39 5.56
C SER A 68 3.77 -49.64 5.53
N SER A 69 3.06 -49.11 4.52
CA SER A 69 1.63 -49.33 4.31
C SER A 69 1.31 -49.48 2.81
N PRO A 70 0.23 -50.21 2.46
CA PRO A 70 -0.23 -50.27 1.08
C PRO A 70 -0.72 -48.90 0.59
N ARG A 71 -0.60 -48.66 -0.71
CA ARG A 71 -1.06 -47.40 -1.32
C ARG A 71 -2.57 -47.35 -1.39
N GLU A 72 -3.16 -46.40 -0.70
CA GLU A 72 -4.57 -46.05 -0.86
C GLU A 72 -4.72 -45.07 -2.02
N THR A 73 -5.71 -45.29 -2.88
CA THR A 73 -5.93 -44.45 -4.06
C THR A 73 -7.40 -44.04 -4.15
N GLY A 74 -7.65 -42.76 -4.40
CA GLY A 74 -9.00 -42.21 -4.50
C GLY A 74 -9.09 -41.06 -5.49
N LEU A 75 -10.32 -40.80 -5.94
CA LEU A 75 -10.63 -39.59 -6.69
C LEU A 75 -11.02 -38.50 -5.68
N SER A 76 -10.23 -37.43 -5.61
CA SER A 76 -10.53 -36.26 -4.79
C SER A 76 -11.03 -35.11 -5.68
N SER A 77 -11.52 -34.03 -5.06
CA SER A 77 -11.86 -32.81 -5.81
C SER A 77 -10.67 -32.29 -6.64
N GLY A 78 -9.43 -32.61 -6.24
CA GLY A 78 -8.19 -32.19 -6.89
C GLY A 78 -7.61 -33.12 -7.95
N GLY A 79 -8.26 -34.24 -8.25
CA GLY A 79 -7.81 -35.22 -9.24
C GLY A 79 -7.59 -36.60 -8.65
N TYR A 80 -6.59 -37.32 -9.17
CA TYR A 80 -6.22 -38.64 -8.67
C TYR A 80 -5.24 -38.51 -7.52
N THR A 81 -5.64 -38.90 -6.31
CA THR A 81 -4.80 -38.84 -5.11
C THR A 81 -4.40 -40.24 -4.67
N SER A 82 -3.12 -40.42 -4.34
CA SER A 82 -2.59 -41.62 -3.71
C SER A 82 -1.90 -41.27 -2.40
N THR A 83 -2.19 -42.04 -1.35
CA THR A 83 -1.63 -41.85 0.00
C THR A 83 -1.02 -43.15 0.50
N TRP A 84 0.19 -43.08 1.06
CA TRP A 84 0.88 -44.21 1.69
C TRP A 84 1.92 -43.73 2.69
N SER A 85 2.52 -44.65 3.44
CA SER A 85 3.55 -44.36 4.42
C SER A 85 4.83 -45.08 4.10
N VAL A 86 5.96 -44.43 4.37
CA VAL A 86 7.30 -45.00 4.27
C VAL A 86 8.02 -44.84 5.59
N ARG A 87 8.87 -45.82 5.92
CA ARG A 87 9.79 -45.77 7.06
C ARG A 87 11.22 -45.71 6.57
N CYS A 88 11.96 -44.70 7.00
CA CYS A 88 13.36 -44.49 6.62
C CYS A 88 14.30 -44.86 7.77
N ASP A 89 15.43 -45.52 7.45
CA ASP A 89 16.51 -45.85 8.38
C ASP A 89 17.86 -45.41 7.76
N PRO A 90 18.58 -44.42 8.35
CA PRO A 90 18.27 -43.71 9.60
C PRO A 90 17.00 -42.85 9.50
N ALA A 91 16.44 -42.46 10.65
CA ALA A 91 15.23 -41.64 10.76
C ALA A 91 15.48 -40.16 10.36
N SER A 92 16.00 -39.93 9.15
CA SER A 92 16.27 -38.61 8.58
C SER A 92 16.26 -38.69 7.06
N LEU A 93 15.74 -37.63 6.42
CA LEU A 93 15.88 -37.42 4.97
C LEU A 93 16.97 -36.39 4.64
N ALA A 94 17.69 -35.84 5.63
CA ALA A 94 18.73 -34.85 5.39
C ALA A 94 19.86 -35.43 4.52
N GLY A 95 20.24 -34.71 3.47
CA GLY A 95 21.23 -35.15 2.48
C GLY A 95 20.70 -36.12 1.42
N GLU A 96 19.44 -36.57 1.52
CA GLU A 96 18.83 -37.51 0.59
C GLU A 96 18.02 -36.79 -0.51
N ALA A 97 17.89 -37.45 -1.67
CA ALA A 97 17.16 -36.90 -2.81
C ALA A 97 15.81 -37.60 -3.02
N ILE A 98 14.75 -36.79 -3.12
CA ILE A 98 13.40 -37.25 -3.50
C ILE A 98 13.21 -36.90 -4.97
N LEU A 99 12.93 -37.91 -5.79
CA LEU A 99 12.80 -37.78 -7.24
C LEU A 99 11.34 -38.03 -7.67
N VAL A 100 10.91 -37.45 -8.79
CA VAL A 100 9.63 -37.75 -9.42
C VAL A 100 9.89 -38.25 -10.84
N ASP A 101 9.76 -39.55 -11.00
CA ASP A 101 9.86 -40.20 -12.30
C ASP A 101 8.68 -39.83 -13.18
N GLY A 102 8.91 -39.78 -14.50
CA GLY A 102 7.87 -39.46 -15.46
C GLY A 102 7.47 -37.98 -15.52
N LEU A 103 8.09 -37.12 -14.71
CA LEU A 103 7.96 -35.66 -14.82
C LEU A 103 8.82 -35.09 -15.96
N LEU A 104 9.98 -35.70 -16.23
CA LEU A 104 10.87 -35.32 -17.31
C LEU A 104 10.15 -35.44 -18.67
N GLY A 105 10.18 -34.37 -19.48
CA GLY A 105 9.54 -34.33 -20.80
C GLY A 105 8.05 -33.98 -20.79
N THR A 106 7.46 -33.69 -19.62
CA THR A 106 6.09 -33.17 -19.50
C THR A 106 6.06 -31.64 -19.59
N GLN A 107 4.87 -31.03 -19.71
CA GLN A 107 4.67 -29.58 -19.60
C GLN A 107 4.07 -29.18 -18.24
N THR A 108 4.08 -30.09 -17.27
CA THR A 108 3.41 -29.91 -15.99
C THR A 108 4.44 -29.69 -14.90
N ASP A 109 4.25 -28.61 -14.14
CA ASP A 109 5.00 -28.34 -12.92
C ASP A 109 4.32 -29.04 -11.75
N LEU A 110 5.12 -29.48 -10.77
CA LEU A 110 4.66 -30.19 -9.59
C LEU A 110 5.01 -29.43 -8.32
N ALA A 111 4.02 -29.12 -7.49
CA ALA A 111 4.24 -28.52 -6.18
C ALA A 111 4.69 -29.60 -5.18
N PHE A 112 5.91 -29.49 -4.68
CA PHE A 112 6.48 -30.36 -3.66
C PHE A 112 6.51 -29.65 -2.31
N THR A 113 6.04 -30.34 -1.27
CA THR A 113 6.12 -29.91 0.13
C THR A 113 6.69 -31.04 0.96
N LEU A 114 7.72 -30.76 1.76
CA LEU A 114 8.20 -31.65 2.83
C LEU A 114 8.00 -30.94 4.17
N THR A 115 7.36 -31.60 5.12
CA THR A 115 7.14 -31.10 6.49
C THR A 115 7.68 -32.12 7.48
N MET A 116 8.66 -31.71 8.28
CA MET A 116 9.28 -32.53 9.32
C MET A 116 8.55 -32.37 10.66
N LEU A 117 8.80 -33.29 11.60
CA LEU A 117 8.16 -33.32 12.92
C LEU A 117 8.49 -32.06 13.76
N ASP A 118 9.68 -31.48 13.58
CA ASP A 118 10.18 -30.32 14.31
C ASP A 118 9.68 -28.96 13.75
N GLY A 119 8.85 -29.01 12.71
CA GLY A 119 8.29 -27.85 12.01
C GLY A 119 9.14 -27.33 10.85
N ARG A 120 10.30 -27.92 10.56
CA ARG A 120 11.03 -27.61 9.32
C ARG A 120 10.14 -27.94 8.13
N SER A 121 10.08 -27.02 7.18
CA SER A 121 9.39 -27.27 5.92
C SER A 121 10.21 -26.80 4.73
N TYR A 122 10.02 -27.52 3.62
CA TYR A 122 10.62 -27.21 2.32
C TYR A 122 9.50 -27.16 1.29
N SER A 123 9.50 -26.13 0.45
CA SER A 123 8.48 -25.98 -0.59
C SER A 123 9.13 -25.58 -1.90
N ARG A 124 8.94 -26.40 -2.93
CA ARG A 124 9.54 -26.20 -4.24
C ARG A 124 8.59 -26.58 -5.35
N ILE A 125 8.71 -25.87 -6.46
CA ILE A 125 8.08 -26.29 -7.71
C ILE A 125 9.10 -27.14 -8.46
N LEU A 126 8.83 -28.45 -8.54
CA LEU A 126 9.59 -29.38 -9.34
C LEU A 126 9.19 -29.21 -10.80
N ARG A 127 10.19 -28.99 -11.64
CA ARG A 127 10.01 -28.80 -13.08
C ARG A 127 10.48 -30.05 -13.82
N PRO A 128 10.00 -30.27 -15.05
CA PRO A 128 10.52 -31.34 -15.92
C PRO A 128 12.06 -31.35 -16.03
N SER A 129 12.70 -30.17 -16.04
CA SER A 129 14.17 -30.04 -16.10
C SER A 129 14.91 -30.31 -14.79
N ARG A 130 14.19 -30.32 -13.65
CA ARG A 130 14.72 -30.59 -12.30
C ARG A 130 13.66 -31.37 -11.51
N PRO A 131 13.48 -32.67 -11.80
CA PRO A 131 12.34 -33.45 -11.32
C PRO A 131 12.55 -34.00 -9.90
N GLY A 132 13.41 -33.40 -9.09
CA GLY A 132 13.67 -33.84 -7.74
C GLY A 132 14.22 -32.75 -6.85
N PHE A 133 14.24 -33.06 -5.56
CA PHE A 133 14.69 -32.17 -4.51
C PHE A 133 15.70 -32.91 -3.63
N LEU A 134 16.88 -32.32 -3.48
CA LEU A 134 17.87 -32.75 -2.49
C LEU A 134 17.55 -32.04 -1.18
N VAL A 135 17.23 -32.81 -0.13
CA VAL A 135 16.93 -32.27 1.19
C VAL A 135 18.24 -31.76 1.81
N PRO A 136 18.36 -30.46 2.13
CA PRO A 136 19.58 -29.92 2.72
C PRO A 136 19.87 -30.51 4.11
N GLU A 137 21.15 -30.50 4.50
CA GLU A 137 21.53 -30.73 5.89
C GLU A 137 21.04 -29.60 6.80
N GLU A 138 20.85 -29.93 8.07
CA GLU A 138 20.43 -28.95 9.08
C GLU A 138 21.52 -27.89 9.28
N PRO A 139 21.15 -26.60 9.38
CA PRO A 139 22.12 -25.55 9.63
C PRO A 139 22.75 -25.69 11.02
N SER A 140 24.07 -25.62 11.09
CA SER A 140 24.75 -25.55 12.39
C SER A 140 24.31 -24.32 13.18
N ILE A 141 24.19 -24.44 14.52
CA ILE A 141 23.82 -23.32 15.41
C ILE A 141 24.80 -22.15 15.26
N VAL A 142 26.09 -22.42 15.05
CA VAL A 142 27.12 -21.39 14.84
C VAL A 142 26.86 -20.61 13.56
N TRP A 143 26.56 -21.31 12.46
CA TRP A 143 26.20 -20.64 11.20
C TRP A 143 24.90 -19.85 11.35
N LEU A 144 23.87 -20.45 11.94
CA LEU A 144 22.56 -19.81 12.13
C LEU A 144 22.68 -18.52 12.94
N THR A 145 23.43 -18.55 14.04
CA THR A 145 23.63 -17.37 14.90
C THR A 145 24.43 -16.29 14.19
N ALA A 146 25.54 -16.64 13.52
CA ALA A 146 26.34 -15.68 12.75
C ALA A 146 25.53 -15.04 11.61
N GLU A 147 24.81 -15.85 10.83
CA GLU A 147 24.00 -15.37 9.72
C GLU A 147 22.82 -14.51 10.19
N ALA A 148 22.17 -14.87 11.30
CA ALA A 148 21.10 -14.06 11.89
C ALA A 148 21.61 -12.68 12.33
N VAL A 149 22.73 -12.60 13.06
CA VAL A 149 23.33 -11.30 13.47
C VAL A 149 23.73 -10.48 12.24
N LEU A 150 24.49 -11.07 11.30
CA LEU A 150 24.98 -10.37 10.11
C LEU A 150 23.84 -9.93 9.21
N SER A 151 22.77 -10.71 9.10
CA SER A 151 21.55 -10.31 8.38
C SER A 151 20.83 -9.17 9.09
N GLY A 152 20.69 -9.21 10.42
CA GLY A 152 20.14 -8.11 11.22
C GLY A 152 20.89 -6.81 11.00
N VAL A 153 22.24 -6.87 11.02
CA VAL A 153 23.13 -5.73 10.75
C VAL A 153 22.98 -5.23 9.32
N ARG A 154 23.20 -6.08 8.31
CA ARG A 154 23.20 -5.69 6.89
C ARG A 154 21.86 -5.14 6.44
N ARG A 155 20.74 -5.75 6.86
CA ARG A 155 19.40 -5.29 6.46
C ARG A 155 19.11 -3.91 7.04
N ASN A 156 19.39 -3.70 8.33
CA ASN A 156 19.13 -2.41 8.95
C ASN A 156 20.04 -1.29 8.43
N LEU A 157 21.32 -1.57 8.18
CA LEU A 157 22.25 -0.58 7.62
C LEU A 157 21.83 -0.03 6.26
N ARG A 158 21.02 -0.77 5.48
CA ARG A 158 20.52 -0.34 4.17
C ARG A 158 19.38 0.69 4.25
N HIS A 159 18.78 0.90 5.43
CA HIS A 159 17.67 1.83 5.60
C HIS A 159 18.17 3.28 5.74
N LEU A 160 18.28 3.96 4.59
CA LEU A 160 18.74 5.35 4.52
C LEU A 160 17.89 6.33 5.35
N SER A 161 16.58 6.10 5.45
CA SER A 161 15.70 6.93 6.26
C SER A 161 16.01 6.87 7.76
N LEU A 162 16.46 5.71 8.26
CA LEU A 162 16.88 5.53 9.65
C LEU A 162 18.19 6.27 9.94
N TRP A 163 19.15 6.25 9.00
CA TRP A 163 20.36 7.07 9.06
C TRP A 163 20.03 8.56 9.20
N PHE A 164 19.14 9.07 8.35
CA PHE A 164 18.73 10.47 8.42
C PHE A 164 18.06 10.82 9.75
N MET A 165 17.16 9.95 10.24
CA MET A 165 16.53 10.14 11.55
C MET A 165 17.57 10.31 12.67
N LEU A 166 18.55 9.41 12.74
CA LEU A 166 19.56 9.39 13.79
C LEU A 166 20.57 10.53 13.67
N VAL A 167 20.98 10.90 12.44
CA VAL A 167 21.86 12.04 12.20
C VAL A 167 21.18 13.34 12.63
N VAL A 168 19.93 13.56 12.21
CA VAL A 168 19.19 14.77 12.63
C VAL A 168 18.98 14.78 14.14
N ALA A 169 18.64 13.64 14.76
CA ALA A 169 18.51 13.53 16.20
C ALA A 169 19.81 13.88 16.94
N ALA A 170 20.95 13.36 16.49
CA ALA A 170 22.26 13.67 17.07
C ALA A 170 22.59 15.17 16.97
N LEU A 171 22.33 15.79 15.81
CA LEU A 171 22.62 17.21 15.55
C LEU A 171 21.69 18.17 16.31
N LEU A 172 20.44 17.77 16.55
CA LEU A 172 19.50 18.49 17.43
C LEU A 172 19.89 18.43 18.92
N GLY A 173 21.00 17.76 19.25
CA GLY A 173 21.60 17.84 20.58
C GLY A 173 21.19 16.72 21.53
N GLN A 174 20.55 15.65 21.06
CA GLN A 174 20.23 14.48 21.88
C GLN A 174 21.49 13.96 22.59
N ARG A 175 21.33 13.54 23.85
CA ARG A 175 22.45 13.06 24.67
C ARG A 175 22.80 11.62 24.25
N PRO A 176 24.07 11.19 24.35
CA PRO A 176 24.46 9.80 24.03
C PRO A 176 23.63 8.76 24.79
N ARG A 177 23.28 9.04 26.05
CA ARG A 177 22.39 8.19 26.86
C ARG A 177 20.99 8.05 26.27
N GLU A 178 20.41 9.12 25.73
CA GLU A 178 19.08 9.10 25.11
C GLU A 178 19.11 8.30 23.81
N LEU A 179 20.17 8.46 23.01
CA LEU A 179 20.36 7.68 21.78
C LEU A 179 20.54 6.18 22.07
N LEU A 180 21.22 5.83 23.17
CA LEU A 180 21.35 4.44 23.61
C LEU A 180 19.98 3.84 24.01
N VAL A 181 19.18 4.58 24.77
CA VAL A 181 17.81 4.16 25.13
C VAL A 181 16.97 3.98 23.86
N THR A 182 17.11 4.87 22.88
CA THR A 182 16.37 4.77 21.62
C THR A 182 16.80 3.61 20.74
N THR A 183 18.06 3.20 20.83
CA THR A 183 18.59 2.00 20.16
C THR A 183 17.90 0.76 20.70
N GLY A 184 17.81 0.64 22.04
CA GLY A 184 17.06 -0.44 22.68
C GLY A 184 15.57 -0.41 22.35
N ALA A 185 14.95 0.77 22.34
CA ALA A 185 13.54 0.94 21.99
C ALA A 185 13.25 0.52 20.54
N PHE A 186 14.11 0.90 19.59
CA PHE A 186 13.98 0.48 18.19
C PHE A 186 14.09 -1.04 18.04
N ALA A 187 15.13 -1.65 18.65
CA ALA A 187 15.33 -3.09 18.58
C ALA A 187 14.17 -3.86 19.23
N ALA A 188 13.64 -3.37 20.36
CA ALA A 188 12.48 -3.95 21.03
C ALA A 188 11.21 -3.87 20.17
N GLY A 189 10.94 -2.71 19.56
CA GLY A 189 9.82 -2.53 18.64
C GLY A 189 9.94 -3.43 17.42
N HIS A 190 11.14 -3.55 16.87
CA HIS A 190 11.42 -4.43 15.74
C HIS A 190 11.18 -5.91 16.07
N PHE A 191 11.74 -6.38 17.19
CA PHE A 191 11.51 -7.74 17.68
C PHE A 191 10.03 -8.02 17.89
N LEU A 192 9.32 -7.12 18.58
CA LEU A 192 7.89 -7.27 18.86
C LEU A 192 7.07 -7.33 17.56
N ALA A 193 7.35 -6.47 16.59
CA ALA A 193 6.61 -6.49 15.33
C ALA A 193 6.88 -7.74 14.50
N GLN A 194 8.12 -8.24 14.45
CA GLN A 194 8.42 -9.49 13.77
C GLN A 194 7.79 -10.69 14.47
N TRP A 195 7.79 -10.71 15.81
CA TRP A 195 7.11 -11.75 16.57
C TRP A 195 5.61 -11.76 16.28
N LEU A 196 4.95 -10.59 16.34
CA LEU A 196 3.54 -10.43 15.99
C LEU A 196 3.25 -10.80 14.52
N GLY A 197 4.16 -10.46 13.62
CA GLY A 197 4.07 -10.82 12.20
C GLY A 197 4.21 -12.31 11.95
N GLY A 198 5.12 -12.99 12.66
CA GLY A 198 5.25 -14.45 12.63
C GLY A 198 4.01 -15.18 13.16
N GLN A 199 3.21 -14.54 14.04
CA GLN A 199 1.90 -15.05 14.47
C GLN A 199 0.75 -14.68 13.50
N GLY A 200 1.03 -13.90 12.45
CA GLY A 200 0.02 -13.39 11.52
C GLY A 200 -0.84 -12.24 12.09
N TRP A 201 -0.46 -11.63 13.21
CA TRP A 201 -1.23 -10.57 13.88
C TRP A 201 -0.90 -9.16 13.38
N LEU A 202 0.31 -8.96 12.84
CA LEU A 202 0.77 -7.66 12.36
C LEU A 202 1.48 -7.80 11.01
N GLU A 203 0.97 -7.15 9.99
CA GLU A 203 1.62 -7.04 8.69
C GLU A 203 1.59 -5.58 8.25
N VAL A 204 2.76 -5.03 7.90
CA VAL A 204 2.90 -3.65 7.45
C VAL A 204 3.38 -3.65 6.01
N SER A 205 2.61 -3.07 5.10
CA SER A 205 3.08 -2.92 3.72
C SER A 205 4.39 -2.10 3.67
N PRO A 206 5.42 -2.54 2.92
CA PRO A 206 6.68 -1.80 2.78
C PRO A 206 6.47 -0.34 2.33
N VAL A 207 5.48 -0.11 1.46
CA VAL A 207 5.11 1.22 0.97
C VAL A 207 4.55 2.10 2.09
N VAL A 208 3.70 1.54 2.95
CA VAL A 208 3.13 2.26 4.12
C VAL A 208 4.21 2.55 5.15
N ARG A 209 5.09 1.57 5.44
CA ARG A 209 6.28 1.77 6.27
C ARG A 209 7.10 2.96 5.74
N ASP A 210 7.51 2.93 4.48
CA ASP A 210 8.42 3.94 3.93
C ASP A 210 7.78 5.34 3.95
N LEU A 211 6.49 5.44 3.63
CA LEU A 211 5.73 6.70 3.72
C LEU A 211 5.75 7.27 5.15
N LEU A 212 5.41 6.45 6.14
CA LEU A 212 5.35 6.88 7.54
C LEU A 212 6.74 7.24 8.07
N VAL A 213 7.75 6.41 7.77
CA VAL A 213 9.14 6.65 8.20
C VAL A 213 9.67 7.96 7.61
N TRP A 214 9.52 8.20 6.30
CA TRP A 214 9.96 9.45 5.68
C TRP A 214 9.21 10.67 6.20
N THR A 215 7.92 10.52 6.51
CA THR A 215 7.14 11.57 7.18
C THR A 215 7.70 11.88 8.57
N THR A 216 8.06 10.84 9.34
CA THR A 216 8.69 10.99 10.66
C THR A 216 10.07 11.65 10.55
N VAL A 217 10.86 11.40 9.50
CA VAL A 217 12.16 12.05 9.24
C VAL A 217 12.00 13.53 8.87
N ALA A 218 10.95 13.89 8.13
CA ALA A 218 10.74 15.26 7.68
C ALA A 218 10.57 16.24 8.85
N VAL A 219 9.88 15.83 9.92
CA VAL A 219 9.60 16.68 11.09
C VAL A 219 10.88 17.21 11.78
N PRO A 220 11.81 16.36 12.27
CA PRO A 220 13.04 16.83 12.89
C PRO A 220 13.96 17.52 11.88
N ALA A 221 13.94 17.15 10.60
CA ALA A 221 14.75 17.80 9.57
C ALA A 221 14.32 19.26 9.33
N VAL A 222 13.01 19.54 9.30
CA VAL A 222 12.47 20.91 9.23
C VAL A 222 12.85 21.72 10.47
N ARG A 223 12.87 21.11 11.66
CA ARG A 223 13.35 21.78 12.88
C ARG A 223 14.83 22.14 12.80
N LEU A 224 15.65 21.23 12.28
CA LEU A 224 17.07 21.47 12.05
C LEU A 224 17.29 22.60 11.04
N ALA A 225 16.47 22.68 9.98
CA ALA A 225 16.48 23.77 9.00
C ALA A 225 16.04 25.12 9.60
N GLY A 226 15.13 25.10 10.59
CA GLY A 226 14.62 26.30 11.26
C GLY A 226 15.50 26.85 12.39
N GLY A 227 16.74 26.35 12.56
CA GLY A 227 17.66 26.81 13.60
C GLY A 227 17.39 26.27 15.01
N GLY A 228 16.54 25.23 15.15
CA GLY A 228 16.36 24.49 16.41
C GLY A 228 15.33 25.03 17.41
N ASP A 229 14.92 26.31 17.27
CA ASP A 229 14.01 27.00 18.20
C ASP A 229 12.51 26.92 17.85
N GLY A 230 12.15 26.48 16.65
CA GLY A 230 10.76 26.24 16.24
C GLY A 230 10.25 24.84 16.63
N TRP A 231 9.12 24.78 17.34
CA TRP A 231 8.42 23.58 17.86
C TRP A 231 9.21 22.74 18.88
N LYS A 232 9.05 23.08 20.17
CA LYS A 232 9.52 22.30 21.33
C LYS A 232 8.62 21.08 21.61
N ASP A 233 9.21 20.05 22.24
CA ASP A 233 8.55 18.94 22.97
C ASP A 233 7.99 17.70 22.24
N TRP A 234 7.72 17.69 20.93
CA TRP A 234 7.07 16.50 20.32
C TRP A 234 7.96 15.22 20.27
N LEU A 235 9.27 15.39 20.05
CA LEU A 235 10.23 14.28 19.88
C LEU A 235 11.01 13.93 21.15
N GLN A 236 10.65 14.53 22.29
CA GLN A 236 11.29 14.24 23.57
C GLN A 236 10.25 13.68 24.55
N PRO A 237 10.48 12.46 25.08
CA PRO A 237 11.62 11.59 24.81
C PRO A 237 11.56 10.94 23.41
N LEU A 238 12.72 10.66 22.79
CA LEU A 238 12.82 10.12 21.43
C LEU A 238 12.45 8.63 21.33
N TRP A 239 12.48 7.92 22.47
CA TRP A 239 12.31 6.46 22.52
C TRP A 239 10.95 5.96 21.97
N PRO A 240 9.78 6.62 22.15
CA PRO A 240 8.52 6.14 21.58
C PRO A 240 8.52 6.23 20.05
N THR A 241 9.14 7.27 19.51
CA THR A 241 9.27 7.43 18.05
C THR A 241 10.13 6.31 17.48
N MET A 242 11.26 6.01 18.13
CA MET A 242 12.16 4.95 17.69
C MET A 242 11.56 3.54 17.90
N MET A 243 10.76 3.33 18.94
CA MET A 243 9.93 2.12 19.10
C MET A 243 8.94 1.97 17.95
N LEU A 244 8.22 3.03 17.58
CA LEU A 244 7.29 3.03 16.45
C LEU A 244 8.00 2.74 15.13
N LEU A 245 9.15 3.36 14.89
CA LEU A 245 9.96 3.05 13.71
C LEU A 245 10.40 1.58 13.72
N GLY A 246 10.84 1.05 14.87
CA GLY A 246 11.14 -0.36 15.04
C GLY A 246 9.96 -1.25 14.65
N LEU A 247 8.75 -0.93 15.14
CA LEU A 247 7.52 -1.65 14.79
C LEU A 247 7.23 -1.62 13.28
N LEU A 248 7.40 -0.46 12.64
CA LEU A 248 7.17 -0.29 11.20
C LEU A 248 8.18 -1.07 10.35
N PHE A 249 9.47 -1.07 10.74
CA PHE A 249 10.51 -1.83 10.04
C PHE A 249 10.32 -3.34 10.23
N GLY A 250 10.12 -3.80 11.46
CA GLY A 250 9.92 -5.22 11.75
C GLY A 250 8.62 -5.77 11.17
N GLY A 251 7.52 -5.00 11.22
CA GLY A 251 6.23 -5.44 10.69
C GLY A 251 6.17 -5.52 9.17
N ALA A 252 7.11 -4.89 8.46
CA ALA A 252 7.21 -4.98 7.01
C ALA A 252 8.05 -6.17 6.52
N GLN A 253 8.70 -6.89 7.44
CA GLN A 253 9.51 -8.08 7.17
C GLN A 253 9.34 -9.05 8.35
N PRO A 254 8.23 -9.80 8.41
CA PRO A 254 7.90 -10.63 9.56
C PRO A 254 8.94 -11.73 9.83
N GLU A 255 9.64 -12.21 8.80
CA GLU A 255 10.67 -13.25 8.95
C GLU A 255 12.08 -12.69 9.17
N ALA A 256 12.74 -13.13 10.26
CA ALA A 256 14.13 -12.80 10.55
C ALA A 256 15.11 -13.41 9.52
N LEU A 257 14.91 -14.69 9.20
CA LEU A 257 15.60 -15.43 8.15
C LEU A 257 14.55 -16.17 7.32
N PRO A 258 14.87 -16.59 6.08
CA PRO A 258 14.01 -17.50 5.34
C PRO A 258 13.64 -18.69 6.23
N THR A 259 12.34 -18.92 6.44
CA THR A 259 11.83 -19.95 7.35
C THR A 259 12.06 -21.37 6.82
N GLU A 260 12.28 -21.48 5.52
CA GLU A 260 12.51 -22.73 4.83
C GLU A 260 13.75 -23.46 5.38
N GLY A 261 13.56 -24.71 5.81
CA GLY A 261 14.59 -25.55 6.42
C GLY A 261 14.94 -25.23 7.88
N LEU A 262 14.30 -24.23 8.50
CA LEU A 262 14.48 -23.92 9.94
C LEU A 262 13.38 -24.56 10.79
N SER A 263 13.77 -25.22 11.88
CA SER A 263 12.82 -25.75 12.87
C SER A 263 12.11 -24.61 13.62
N ASN A 264 11.00 -24.91 14.29
CA ASN A 264 10.29 -23.89 15.07
C ASN A 264 11.20 -23.24 16.14
N THR A 265 12.07 -24.05 16.77
CA THR A 265 13.04 -23.58 17.77
C THR A 265 14.13 -22.72 17.13
N GLU A 266 14.64 -23.12 15.96
CA GLU A 266 15.64 -22.35 15.21
C GLU A 266 15.09 -21.02 14.71
N GLN A 267 13.82 -20.96 14.28
CA GLN A 267 13.16 -19.72 13.88
C GLN A 267 13.05 -18.74 15.05
N LEU A 268 12.70 -19.22 16.25
CA LEU A 268 12.67 -18.39 17.48
C LEU A 268 14.07 -17.91 17.86
N LEU A 269 15.08 -18.79 17.79
CA LEU A 269 16.47 -18.41 18.04
C LEU A 269 16.95 -17.35 17.03
N ALA A 270 16.65 -17.55 15.75
CA ALA A 270 16.98 -16.62 14.67
C ALA A 270 16.35 -15.26 14.93
N LEU A 271 15.09 -15.20 15.36
CA LEU A 271 14.40 -13.94 15.70
C LEU A 271 15.12 -13.17 16.81
N VAL A 272 15.50 -13.85 17.91
CA VAL A 272 16.19 -13.23 19.04
C VAL A 272 17.58 -12.73 18.62
N VAL A 273 18.35 -13.57 17.94
CA VAL A 273 19.73 -13.25 17.52
C VAL A 273 19.77 -12.19 16.42
N PHE A 274 18.82 -12.24 15.49
CA PHE A 274 18.62 -11.19 14.48
C PHE A 274 18.35 -9.83 15.14
N SER A 275 17.54 -9.81 16.19
CA SER A 275 17.23 -8.58 16.95
C SER A 275 18.44 -7.98 17.65
N ILE A 276 19.40 -8.81 18.09
CA ILE A 276 20.71 -8.34 18.56
C ILE A 276 21.46 -7.65 17.41
N GLY A 277 21.49 -8.26 16.22
CA GLY A 277 22.06 -7.66 15.02
C GLY A 277 21.42 -6.32 14.65
N VAL A 278 20.10 -6.19 14.78
CA VAL A 278 19.37 -4.91 14.60
C VAL A 278 19.87 -3.85 15.59
N GLY A 279 19.99 -4.20 16.88
CA GLY A 279 20.52 -3.30 17.90
C GLY A 279 21.95 -2.85 17.62
N VAL A 280 22.82 -3.76 17.17
CA VAL A 280 24.19 -3.45 16.75
C VAL A 280 24.19 -2.49 15.56
N ALA A 281 23.34 -2.70 14.55
CA ALA A 281 23.24 -1.82 13.39
C ALA A 281 22.91 -0.38 13.80
N VAL A 282 21.87 -0.22 14.63
CA VAL A 282 21.42 1.10 15.10
C VAL A 282 22.48 1.75 15.99
N LEU A 283 23.17 0.97 16.83
CA LEU A 283 24.27 1.48 17.63
C LEU A 283 25.42 2.01 16.75
N LEU A 284 25.80 1.29 15.70
CA LEU A 284 26.80 1.74 14.73
C LEU A 284 26.38 3.05 14.05
N MET A 285 25.09 3.17 13.66
CA MET A 285 24.56 4.42 13.11
C MET A 285 24.61 5.57 14.12
N VAL A 286 24.28 5.31 15.39
CA VAL A 286 24.35 6.31 16.47
C VAL A 286 25.79 6.79 16.67
N VAL A 287 26.77 5.88 16.72
CA VAL A 287 28.19 6.22 16.83
C VAL A 287 28.61 7.09 15.65
N ALA A 288 28.31 6.66 14.42
CA ALA A 288 28.62 7.43 13.22
C ALA A 288 27.94 8.83 13.19
N ALA A 289 26.70 8.94 13.67
CA ALA A 289 25.99 10.21 13.77
C ALA A 289 26.62 11.16 14.82
N LEU A 290 27.10 10.61 15.94
CA LEU A 290 27.82 11.37 16.97
C LEU A 290 29.20 11.82 16.48
N GLU A 291 29.94 10.95 15.79
CA GLU A 291 31.22 11.31 15.16
C GLU A 291 31.03 12.41 14.12
N LEU A 292 30.02 12.30 13.25
CA LEU A 292 29.66 13.35 12.29
C LEU A 292 29.38 14.68 13.00
N ARG A 293 28.62 14.64 14.11
CA ARG A 293 28.37 15.84 14.93
C ARG A 293 29.67 16.43 15.46
N THR A 294 30.58 15.61 16.00
CA THR A 294 31.86 16.06 16.54
C THR A 294 32.75 16.67 15.46
N VAL A 295 32.86 16.02 14.29
CA VAL A 295 33.59 16.54 13.13
C VAL A 295 33.03 17.90 12.71
N LEU A 296 31.71 18.03 12.61
CA LEU A 296 31.06 19.31 12.26
C LEU A 296 31.29 20.40 13.32
N GLN A 297 31.44 20.03 14.60
CA GLN A 297 31.76 20.98 15.68
C GLN A 297 33.22 21.44 15.64
N ILE A 298 34.15 20.56 15.28
CA ILE A 298 35.59 20.86 15.20
C ILE A 298 35.92 21.63 13.92
N ALA A 299 35.27 21.29 12.80
CA ALA A 299 35.75 21.63 11.46
C ALA A 299 35.72 23.12 11.09
N ARG A 300 35.03 24.03 11.80
CA ARG A 300 35.13 25.50 11.61
C ARG A 300 34.32 26.25 12.66
N GLY A 301 35.01 27.04 13.50
CA GLY A 301 34.48 27.68 14.71
C GLY A 301 33.09 28.31 14.57
N GLY A 302 32.18 27.91 15.47
CA GLY A 302 30.92 28.58 15.87
C GLY A 302 29.96 28.99 14.75
N ALA A 303 30.34 29.93 13.90
CA ALA A 303 29.49 30.59 12.91
C ALA A 303 29.04 29.70 11.73
N TRP A 304 29.81 28.64 11.41
CA TRP A 304 29.42 27.66 10.39
C TRP A 304 28.62 26.48 10.97
N ARG A 305 28.62 26.33 12.30
CA ARG A 305 27.83 25.30 12.98
C ARG A 305 26.34 25.49 12.73
N ASP A 306 25.86 26.72 12.88
CA ASP A 306 24.43 27.03 12.67
C ASP A 306 24.07 27.00 11.18
N LYS A 307 24.93 27.53 10.30
CA LYS A 307 24.67 27.50 8.84
C LYS A 307 24.73 26.09 8.25
N GLY A 308 25.67 25.25 8.72
CA GLY A 308 25.86 23.88 8.26
C GLY A 308 24.77 22.93 8.74
N THR A 309 24.33 23.05 10.00
CA THR A 309 23.18 22.28 10.51
C THR A 309 21.90 22.69 9.80
N ILE A 310 21.68 23.99 9.59
CA ILE A 310 20.53 24.50 8.82
C ILE A 310 20.56 23.97 7.38
N ALA A 311 21.70 24.04 6.69
CA ALA A 311 21.86 23.52 5.33
C ALA A 311 21.57 22.01 5.27
N LEU A 312 22.09 21.23 6.22
CA LEU A 312 21.82 19.80 6.29
C LEU A 312 20.35 19.50 6.60
N GLY A 313 19.71 20.30 7.46
CA GLY A 313 18.27 20.23 7.71
C GLY A 313 17.46 20.47 6.44
N TYR A 314 17.84 21.45 5.63
CA TYR A 314 17.21 21.68 4.32
C TYR A 314 17.41 20.53 3.35
N VAL A 315 18.63 19.96 3.27
CA VAL A 315 18.91 18.81 2.39
C VAL A 315 18.10 17.59 2.81
N VAL A 316 18.16 17.21 4.09
CA VAL A 316 17.44 16.03 4.62
C VAL A 316 15.93 16.25 4.55
N GLY A 317 15.45 17.44 4.89
CA GLY A 317 14.02 17.78 4.86
C GLY A 317 13.47 17.77 3.43
N THR A 318 14.21 18.34 2.48
CA THR A 318 13.82 18.32 1.06
C THR A 318 13.80 16.89 0.52
N LEU A 319 14.81 16.08 0.84
CA LEU A 319 14.86 14.68 0.44
C LEU A 319 13.70 13.88 1.06
N ALA A 320 13.43 14.04 2.35
CA ALA A 320 12.34 13.35 3.03
C ALA A 320 10.97 13.71 2.42
N VAL A 321 10.72 15.00 2.18
CA VAL A 321 9.48 15.45 1.51
C VAL A 321 9.42 14.95 0.07
N ALA A 322 10.54 14.96 -0.68
CA ALA A 322 10.60 14.44 -2.03
C ALA A 322 10.32 12.93 -2.08
N MET A 323 10.83 12.15 -1.11
CA MET A 323 10.55 10.73 -0.98
C MET A 323 9.10 10.45 -0.62
N VAL A 324 8.52 11.22 0.30
CA VAL A 324 7.07 11.18 0.57
C VAL A 324 6.31 11.44 -0.74
N VAL A 325 6.59 12.55 -1.42
CA VAL A 325 5.93 12.88 -2.69
C VAL A 325 6.12 11.79 -3.74
N ALA A 326 7.32 11.23 -3.88
CA ALA A 326 7.61 10.17 -4.84
C ALA A 326 6.86 8.87 -4.52
N LEU A 327 6.82 8.47 -3.25
CA LEU A 327 6.03 7.30 -2.81
C LEU A 327 4.55 7.53 -3.06
N LEU A 328 4.05 8.72 -2.74
CA LEU A 328 2.68 9.11 -2.99
C LEU A 328 2.36 9.10 -4.50
N VAL A 329 3.25 9.62 -5.35
CA VAL A 329 3.10 9.57 -6.80
C VAL A 329 3.20 8.13 -7.33
N GLY A 330 4.11 7.30 -6.82
CA GLY A 330 4.24 5.90 -7.23
C GLY A 330 2.98 5.10 -6.91
N ILE A 331 2.47 5.26 -5.69
CA ILE A 331 1.17 4.77 -5.25
C ILE A 331 0.03 5.23 -6.19
N SER A 332 0.15 6.43 -6.77
CA SER A 332 -0.82 7.01 -7.71
C SER A 332 -0.67 6.54 -9.17
N VAL A 333 0.52 6.11 -9.58
CA VAL A 333 0.89 5.82 -10.98
C VAL A 333 0.84 4.32 -11.29
N ASP A 334 0.99 3.43 -10.30
CA ASP A 334 0.81 1.97 -10.44
C ASP A 334 -0.69 1.58 -10.61
N GLY A 335 -1.40 2.32 -11.46
CA GLY A 335 -2.77 2.13 -11.90
C GLY A 335 -2.93 0.94 -12.85
N GLY A 336 -2.56 -0.25 -12.40
CA GLY A 336 -3.23 -1.47 -12.84
C GLY A 336 -4.69 -1.36 -12.37
N GLY A 337 -5.61 -1.27 -13.33
CA GLY A 337 -7.03 -0.99 -13.05
C GLY A 337 -7.61 -1.95 -12.01
N GLY A 338 -7.94 -1.42 -10.84
CA GLY A 338 -8.53 -2.18 -9.74
C GLY A 338 -7.94 -1.78 -8.39
N VAL A 339 -8.68 -0.89 -7.72
CA VAL A 339 -8.51 -0.46 -6.32
C VAL A 339 -7.56 0.71 -6.07
N ARG A 340 -8.22 1.81 -5.70
CA ARG A 340 -7.69 3.11 -5.30
C ARG A 340 -6.78 3.04 -4.09
N SER A 341 -5.82 3.96 -4.06
CA SER A 341 -4.67 3.88 -3.18
C SER A 341 -4.88 4.44 -1.76
N PRO A 342 -4.09 4.01 -0.75
CA PRO A 342 -4.09 4.59 0.61
C PRO A 342 -3.92 6.11 0.65
N LEU A 343 -3.25 6.67 -0.36
CA LEU A 343 -3.02 8.11 -0.50
C LEU A 343 -4.30 8.89 -0.81
N GLU A 344 -5.20 8.33 -1.62
CA GLU A 344 -6.50 8.97 -1.90
C GLU A 344 -7.25 9.24 -0.61
N PHE A 345 -7.17 8.29 0.34
CA PHE A 345 -7.79 8.43 1.64
C PHE A 345 -7.13 9.48 2.53
N VAL A 346 -5.81 9.59 2.50
CA VAL A 346 -5.04 10.61 3.24
C VAL A 346 -5.35 12.01 2.73
N LEU A 347 -5.36 12.22 1.40
CA LEU A 347 -5.66 13.52 0.81
C LEU A 347 -7.13 13.90 1.02
N LEU A 348 -8.01 12.92 0.90
CA LEU A 348 -9.41 13.07 1.21
C LEU A 348 -9.62 13.53 2.65
N ALA A 349 -8.99 12.85 3.61
CA ALA A 349 -9.06 13.19 5.01
C ALA A 349 -8.56 14.62 5.29
N ALA A 350 -7.44 15.00 4.66
CA ALA A 350 -6.88 16.34 4.78
C ALA A 350 -7.82 17.42 4.22
N VAL A 351 -8.40 17.17 3.05
CA VAL A 351 -9.36 18.08 2.42
C VAL A 351 -10.66 18.14 3.23
N LEU A 352 -11.26 17.01 3.61
CA LEU A 352 -12.48 16.97 4.40
C LEU A 352 -12.31 17.71 5.74
N GLY A 353 -11.19 17.52 6.44
CA GLY A 353 -10.88 18.26 7.67
C GLY A 353 -10.86 19.77 7.46
N THR A 354 -10.20 20.24 6.41
CA THR A 354 -10.19 21.68 6.07
C THR A 354 -11.56 22.21 5.62
N THR A 355 -12.35 21.42 4.89
CA THR A 355 -13.72 21.81 4.51
C THR A 355 -14.66 21.90 5.71
N LEU A 356 -14.49 21.02 6.68
CA LEU A 356 -15.28 21.01 7.91
C LEU A 356 -14.94 22.21 8.80
N VAL A 357 -13.72 22.75 8.74
CA VAL A 357 -13.35 24.02 9.37
C VAL A 357 -13.89 25.22 8.61
N LEU A 358 -13.84 25.22 7.28
CA LEU A 358 -14.44 26.28 6.45
C LEU A 358 -15.97 26.36 6.62
N VAL A 359 -16.63 25.21 6.82
CA VAL A 359 -18.06 25.10 7.19
C VAL A 359 -18.28 25.31 8.71
N GLY A 360 -17.22 25.10 9.50
CA GLY A 360 -17.22 24.84 10.94
C GLY A 360 -17.43 26.03 11.87
N ARG A 361 -17.87 27.18 11.36
CA ARG A 361 -18.45 28.23 12.23
C ARG A 361 -19.87 27.88 12.73
N GLY A 362 -20.42 26.71 12.38
CA GLY A 362 -21.83 26.34 12.57
C GLY A 362 -22.22 25.48 13.80
N GLY A 363 -21.28 25.04 14.65
CA GLY A 363 -21.59 24.30 15.88
C GLY A 363 -22.00 22.80 15.71
N PRO A 364 -22.56 22.15 16.75
CA PRO A 364 -22.95 20.72 16.78
C PRO A 364 -23.79 20.20 15.59
N PRO A 365 -24.77 20.94 15.03
CA PRO A 365 -25.59 20.42 13.91
C PRO A 365 -24.79 20.22 12.61
N ALA A 366 -23.70 20.97 12.39
CA ALA A 366 -22.84 20.77 11.22
C ALA A 366 -22.10 19.42 11.27
N TYR A 367 -21.72 18.96 12.47
CA TYR A 367 -21.10 17.65 12.67
C TYR A 367 -22.07 16.49 12.41
N LEU A 368 -23.33 16.61 12.86
CA LEU A 368 -24.35 15.60 12.61
C LEU A 368 -24.69 15.48 11.11
N GLY A 369 -24.77 16.61 10.39
CA GLY A 369 -24.98 16.61 8.94
C GLY A 369 -23.83 15.94 8.18
N PHE A 370 -22.58 16.19 8.59
CA PHE A 370 -21.41 15.51 8.02
C PHE A 370 -21.44 14.00 8.26
N LEU A 371 -21.72 13.57 9.51
CA LEU A 371 -21.79 12.16 9.86
C LEU A 371 -22.90 11.43 9.08
N ALA A 372 -24.05 12.06 8.87
CA ALA A 372 -25.14 11.50 8.08
C ALA A 372 -24.74 11.32 6.60
N LEU A 373 -24.10 12.31 5.99
CA LEU A 373 -23.62 12.24 4.61
C LEU A 373 -22.52 11.19 4.44
N ALA A 374 -21.57 11.11 5.38
CA ALA A 374 -20.50 10.13 5.37
C ALA A 374 -21.06 8.71 5.55
N ALA A 375 -21.97 8.50 6.51
CA ALA A 375 -22.65 7.22 6.72
C ALA A 375 -23.40 6.78 5.45
N THR A 376 -24.06 7.70 4.76
CA THR A 376 -24.75 7.41 3.50
C THR A 376 -23.78 6.98 2.39
N GLY A 377 -22.63 7.63 2.26
CA GLY A 377 -21.61 7.21 1.30
C GLY A 377 -21.04 5.83 1.63
N VAL A 378 -20.70 5.58 2.91
CA VAL A 378 -20.19 4.28 3.36
C VAL A 378 -21.19 3.17 3.10
N THR A 379 -22.46 3.35 3.45
CA THR A 379 -23.48 2.31 3.24
C THR A 379 -23.67 1.99 1.76
N LEU A 380 -23.70 3.00 0.90
CA LEU A 380 -23.79 2.79 -0.55
C LEU A 380 -22.56 2.06 -1.11
N GLY A 381 -21.35 2.37 -0.64
CA GLY A 381 -20.13 1.72 -1.10
C GLY A 381 -20.00 0.28 -0.63
N LEU A 382 -20.35 0.00 0.65
CA LEU A 382 -20.38 -1.36 1.19
C LEU A 382 -21.48 -2.21 0.54
N ALA A 383 -22.61 -1.59 0.19
CA ALA A 383 -23.68 -2.24 -0.58
C ALA A 383 -23.32 -2.47 -2.06
N ARG A 384 -22.09 -2.11 -2.49
CA ARG A 384 -21.62 -2.16 -3.89
C ARG A 384 -22.56 -1.45 -4.87
N PHE A 385 -23.29 -0.45 -4.39
CA PHE A 385 -24.14 0.36 -5.25
C PHE A 385 -23.25 1.20 -6.15
N SER A 386 -23.38 1.12 -7.47
CA SER A 386 -22.54 1.92 -8.38
C SER A 386 -22.94 3.39 -8.31
N LEU A 387 -22.06 4.25 -7.81
CA LEU A 387 -22.31 5.69 -7.80
C LEU A 387 -21.94 6.28 -9.18
N PRO A 388 -22.90 6.83 -9.94
CA PRO A 388 -22.62 7.37 -11.26
C PRO A 388 -21.65 8.55 -11.16
N ALA A 389 -20.67 8.58 -12.07
CA ALA A 389 -19.61 9.58 -12.09
C ALA A 389 -18.82 9.70 -10.76
N ALA A 390 -18.67 8.62 -10.00
CA ALA A 390 -17.94 8.66 -8.73
C ALA A 390 -16.51 9.22 -8.84
N SER A 391 -15.77 8.85 -9.89
CA SER A 391 -14.43 9.40 -10.14
C SER A 391 -14.48 10.91 -10.41
N LEU A 392 -15.48 11.39 -11.15
CA LEU A 392 -15.72 12.81 -11.35
C LEU A 392 -15.95 13.56 -10.03
N LEU A 393 -16.84 13.04 -9.19
CA LEU A 393 -17.23 13.68 -7.94
C LEU A 393 -16.06 13.72 -6.95
N THR A 394 -15.28 12.65 -6.88
CA THR A 394 -14.12 12.53 -6.00
C THR A 394 -12.94 13.39 -6.48
N LEU A 395 -12.49 13.23 -7.72
CA LEU A 395 -11.36 14.00 -8.27
C LEU A 395 -11.71 15.49 -8.47
N GLY A 396 -12.94 15.78 -8.90
CA GLY A 396 -13.42 17.16 -9.09
C GLY A 396 -13.48 17.94 -7.78
N SER A 397 -13.94 17.31 -6.68
CA SER A 397 -13.94 17.97 -5.38
C SER A 397 -12.53 18.19 -4.82
N LEU A 398 -11.61 17.22 -4.98
CA LEU A 398 -10.20 17.40 -4.61
C LEU A 398 -9.56 18.56 -5.37
N LEU A 399 -9.82 18.67 -6.68
CA LEU A 399 -9.29 19.74 -7.52
C LEU A 399 -9.82 21.13 -7.10
N VAL A 400 -11.12 21.23 -6.78
CA VAL A 400 -11.75 22.47 -6.33
C VAL A 400 -11.23 22.89 -4.96
N PHE A 401 -11.16 21.98 -3.98
CA PHE A 401 -10.68 22.31 -2.64
C PHE A 401 -9.17 22.56 -2.58
N GLY A 402 -8.36 21.73 -3.26
CA GLY A 402 -6.92 21.94 -3.39
C GLY A 402 -6.61 23.28 -4.06
N GLY A 403 -7.31 23.62 -5.14
CA GLY A 403 -7.18 24.89 -5.83
C GLY A 403 -7.58 26.10 -4.97
N ALA A 404 -8.67 25.98 -4.20
CA ALA A 404 -9.10 27.03 -3.27
C ALA A 404 -8.04 27.32 -2.20
N LEU A 405 -7.45 26.27 -1.63
CA LEU A 405 -6.35 26.35 -0.65
C LEU A 405 -5.08 26.95 -1.28
N ALA A 406 -4.72 26.54 -2.50
CA ALA A 406 -3.53 27.02 -3.20
C ALA A 406 -3.61 28.51 -3.55
N LEU A 407 -4.78 28.96 -4.04
CA LEU A 407 -4.99 30.30 -4.60
C LEU A 407 -5.49 31.33 -3.57
N ARG A 408 -5.51 31.01 -2.28
CA ARG A 408 -6.04 31.87 -1.20
C ARG A 408 -7.49 32.32 -1.47
N ARG A 409 -8.30 31.46 -2.09
CA ARG A 409 -9.71 31.78 -2.39
C ARG A 409 -10.60 31.25 -1.28
N GLN A 410 -11.30 32.14 -0.61
CA GLN A 410 -12.37 31.75 0.29
C GLN A 410 -13.57 31.25 -0.51
N LEU A 411 -14.03 30.04 -0.20
CA LEU A 411 -15.30 29.52 -0.68
C LEU A 411 -16.40 30.15 0.18
N GLY A 412 -17.39 30.80 -0.43
CA GLY A 412 -18.55 31.29 0.32
C GLY A 412 -19.26 30.13 1.02
N ALA A 413 -19.80 30.36 2.22
CA ALA A 413 -20.37 29.30 3.08
C ALA A 413 -21.40 28.41 2.36
N ARG A 414 -22.26 28.99 1.51
CA ARG A 414 -23.23 28.24 0.70
C ARG A 414 -22.57 27.31 -0.32
N MET A 415 -21.48 27.76 -0.95
CA MET A 415 -20.74 26.99 -1.94
C MET A 415 -19.91 25.90 -1.27
N ALA A 416 -19.30 26.17 -0.13
CA ALA A 416 -18.60 25.16 0.68
C ALA A 416 -19.57 24.06 1.15
N LEU A 417 -20.78 24.42 1.57
CA LEU A 417 -21.80 23.46 2.02
C LEU A 417 -22.36 22.62 0.86
N ALA A 418 -22.60 23.23 -0.31
CA ALA A 418 -23.00 22.50 -1.51
C ALA A 418 -21.91 21.53 -2.00
N LEU A 419 -20.64 21.96 -1.98
CA LEU A 419 -19.51 21.09 -2.34
C LEU A 419 -19.34 19.95 -1.32
N ALA A 420 -19.49 20.22 -0.02
CA ALA A 420 -19.40 19.21 1.03
C ALA A 420 -20.54 18.17 0.91
N ALA A 421 -21.76 18.60 0.60
CA ALA A 421 -22.91 17.71 0.41
C ALA A 421 -22.69 16.67 -0.71
N VAL A 422 -21.84 16.98 -1.67
CA VAL A 422 -21.50 16.08 -2.80
C VAL A 422 -20.19 15.32 -2.52
N ALA A 423 -19.17 16.02 -2.03
CA ALA A 423 -17.85 15.45 -1.80
C ALA A 423 -17.87 14.38 -0.70
N VAL A 424 -18.50 14.68 0.45
CA VAL A 424 -18.53 13.77 1.61
C VAL A 424 -19.09 12.39 1.25
N PRO A 425 -20.30 12.25 0.67
CA PRO A 425 -20.83 10.93 0.34
C PRO A 425 -20.06 10.27 -0.81
N ALA A 426 -19.60 11.01 -1.83
CA ALA A 426 -18.87 10.43 -2.97
C ALA A 426 -17.53 9.81 -2.55
N HIS A 427 -16.84 10.48 -1.62
CA HIS A 427 -15.58 10.03 -1.07
C HIS A 427 -15.73 8.90 -0.05
N ALA A 428 -16.73 8.99 0.83
CA ALA A 428 -17.10 7.90 1.72
C ALA A 428 -17.51 6.64 0.94
N TRP A 429 -18.25 6.81 -0.16
CA TRP A 429 -18.58 5.75 -1.11
C TRP A 429 -17.33 5.14 -1.75
N SER A 430 -16.44 5.97 -2.30
CA SER A 430 -15.21 5.49 -2.94
C SER A 430 -14.33 4.69 -1.98
N THR A 431 -14.31 5.08 -0.71
CA THR A 431 -13.59 4.36 0.35
C THR A 431 -14.22 3.03 0.66
N ALA A 432 -15.53 3.01 0.88
CA ALA A 432 -16.25 1.78 1.17
C ALA A 432 -16.26 0.80 -0.02
N ALA A 433 -16.36 1.29 -1.26
CA ALA A 433 -16.27 0.48 -2.47
C ALA A 433 -14.89 -0.16 -2.63
N ALA A 434 -13.81 0.60 -2.42
CA ALA A 434 -12.44 0.07 -2.46
C ALA A 434 -12.20 -1.02 -1.39
N ILE A 435 -12.79 -0.86 -0.19
CA ILE A 435 -12.76 -1.88 0.86
C ILE A 435 -13.58 -3.11 0.44
N ALA A 436 -14.75 -2.93 -0.17
CA ALA A 436 -15.64 -4.01 -0.58
C ALA A 436 -15.12 -4.81 -1.79
N GLU A 437 -14.31 -4.21 -2.66
CA GLU A 437 -13.69 -4.84 -3.83
C GLU A 437 -12.44 -5.66 -3.47
N ASN A 438 -11.74 -5.32 -2.38
CA ASN A 438 -10.50 -5.98 -1.95
C ASN A 438 -10.69 -6.91 -0.74
N LEU A 439 -11.53 -7.95 -0.91
CA LEU A 439 -11.75 -8.99 0.12
C LEU A 439 -10.51 -9.88 0.39
N SER A 440 -9.47 -9.79 -0.44
CA SER A 440 -8.21 -10.53 -0.29
C SER A 440 -7.18 -9.86 0.62
N ARG A 441 -7.41 -8.62 1.07
CA ARG A 441 -6.52 -7.95 2.03
C ARG A 441 -6.88 -8.34 3.47
N SER A 442 -5.87 -8.61 4.29
CA SER A 442 -6.08 -8.89 5.71
C SER A 442 -6.87 -7.76 6.38
N MET A 443 -7.77 -8.11 7.29
CA MET A 443 -8.59 -7.17 8.05
C MET A 443 -7.75 -6.05 8.69
N ALA A 444 -6.50 -6.37 9.04
CA ALA A 444 -5.49 -5.45 9.59
C ALA A 444 -5.14 -4.30 8.63
N VAL A 445 -4.98 -4.54 7.33
CA VAL A 445 -4.65 -3.50 6.34
C VAL A 445 -5.83 -2.54 6.15
N THR A 446 -7.05 -3.07 6.14
CA THR A 446 -8.29 -2.29 6.03
C THR A 446 -8.50 -1.41 7.27
N ILE A 447 -8.32 -1.98 8.47
CA ILE A 447 -8.40 -1.24 9.74
C ILE A 447 -7.29 -0.18 9.83
N GLY A 448 -6.06 -0.53 9.43
CA GLY A 448 -4.92 0.39 9.41
C GLY A 448 -5.14 1.56 8.45
N ALA A 449 -5.67 1.30 7.26
CA ALA A 449 -6.04 2.37 6.32
C ALA A 449 -7.07 3.31 6.94
N VAL A 450 -8.17 2.77 7.49
CA VAL A 450 -9.24 3.56 8.14
C VAL A 450 -8.68 4.40 9.30
N LEU A 451 -7.82 3.83 10.15
CA LEU A 451 -7.17 4.55 11.25
C LEU A 451 -6.31 5.71 10.73
N VAL A 452 -5.52 5.48 9.68
CA VAL A 452 -4.70 6.54 9.05
C VAL A 452 -5.60 7.64 8.48
N VAL A 453 -6.71 7.31 7.81
CA VAL A 453 -7.70 8.32 7.34
C VAL A 453 -8.20 9.16 8.50
N VAL A 454 -8.64 8.51 9.58
CA VAL A 454 -9.21 9.17 10.76
C VAL A 454 -8.16 10.06 11.43
N CYS A 455 -6.94 9.58 11.62
CA CYS A 455 -5.84 10.35 12.19
C CYS A 455 -5.49 11.57 11.32
N VAL A 456 -5.36 11.39 10.01
CA VAL A 456 -5.06 12.50 9.09
C VAL A 456 -6.21 13.52 9.05
N PHE A 457 -7.46 13.05 9.13
CA PHE A 457 -8.63 13.91 9.16
C PHE A 457 -8.63 14.78 10.41
N TYR A 458 -8.42 14.17 11.59
CA TYR A 458 -8.36 14.92 12.85
C TYR A 458 -7.10 15.81 12.94
N ALA A 459 -5.97 15.39 12.38
CA ALA A 459 -4.76 16.23 12.30
C ALA A 459 -4.99 17.45 11.39
N ALA A 460 -5.62 17.26 10.24
CA ALA A 460 -5.98 18.37 9.35
C ALA A 460 -7.02 19.29 9.97
N LEU A 461 -8.00 18.74 10.71
CA LEU A 461 -8.98 19.50 11.49
C LEU A 461 -8.27 20.32 12.59
N ALA A 462 -7.34 19.72 13.33
CA ALA A 462 -6.57 20.40 14.37
C ALA A 462 -5.66 21.51 13.79
N ALA A 463 -4.96 21.23 12.69
CA ALA A 463 -4.10 22.19 12.02
C ALA A 463 -4.87 23.38 11.41
N SER A 464 -6.13 23.16 11.02
CA SER A 464 -6.97 24.22 10.43
C SER A 464 -7.73 25.06 11.45
N ARG A 465 -7.90 24.60 12.70
CA ARG A 465 -8.55 25.36 13.78
C ARG A 465 -7.81 26.65 14.19
N GLY A 466 -6.54 26.82 13.82
CA GLY A 466 -5.73 28.02 14.09
C GLY A 466 -5.50 28.94 12.89
N LEU A 467 -6.18 28.71 11.75
CA LEU A 467 -6.02 29.54 10.55
C LEU A 467 -7.00 30.72 10.59
N ASP A 468 -6.56 31.85 11.14
CA ASP A 468 -7.27 33.12 10.94
C ASP A 468 -7.26 33.51 9.46
N ALA A 469 -8.38 34.10 9.03
CA ALA A 469 -8.79 34.31 7.64
C ALA A 469 -7.83 35.16 6.76
N GLU A 470 -6.72 35.66 7.31
CA GLU A 470 -5.70 36.45 6.61
C GLU A 470 -4.34 35.75 6.45
N GLY A 471 -4.14 34.57 7.05
CA GLY A 471 -2.82 33.94 7.16
C GLY A 471 -2.74 32.50 6.63
N HIS A 472 -3.11 32.24 5.37
CA HIS A 472 -2.75 30.94 4.76
C HIS A 472 -1.23 30.76 4.76
N SER A 473 -0.73 29.93 5.67
CA SER A 473 0.70 29.61 5.77
C SER A 473 1.18 28.97 4.47
N LEU A 474 2.44 29.22 4.13
CA LEU A 474 3.07 28.66 2.93
C LEU A 474 2.89 27.12 2.82
N PRO A 475 2.98 26.32 3.92
CA PRO A 475 2.71 24.88 3.88
C PRO A 475 1.29 24.49 3.46
N VAL A 476 0.26 25.19 3.94
CA VAL A 476 -1.14 24.91 3.59
C VAL A 476 -1.40 25.17 2.10
N ARG A 477 -0.72 26.17 1.53
CA ARG A 477 -0.79 26.48 0.10
C ARG A 477 -0.12 25.41 -0.74
N PHE A 478 1.04 24.92 -0.31
CA PHE A 478 1.73 23.81 -0.97
C PHE A 478 0.90 22.53 -0.90
N LEU A 479 0.28 22.22 0.23
CA LEU A 479 -0.62 21.08 0.37
C LEU A 479 -1.82 21.19 -0.58
N GLY A 480 -2.46 22.36 -0.65
CA GLY A 480 -3.55 22.61 -1.59
C GLY A 480 -3.13 22.44 -3.05
N ALA A 481 -1.98 23.00 -3.43
CA ALA A 481 -1.44 22.89 -4.78
C ALA A 481 -1.10 21.43 -5.13
N PHE A 482 -0.50 20.70 -4.19
CA PHE A 482 -0.17 19.28 -4.34
C PHE A 482 -1.43 18.43 -4.57
N VAL A 483 -2.47 18.60 -3.75
CA VAL A 483 -3.76 17.91 -3.91
C VAL A 483 -4.36 18.19 -5.30
N ALA A 484 -4.33 19.44 -5.75
CA ALA A 484 -4.89 19.83 -7.05
C ALA A 484 -4.13 19.22 -8.23
N VAL A 485 -2.79 19.26 -8.19
CA VAL A 485 -1.93 18.66 -9.23
C VAL A 485 -2.13 17.14 -9.29
N LEU A 486 -2.26 16.49 -8.15
CA LEU A 486 -2.44 15.05 -8.12
C LEU A 486 -3.82 14.62 -8.62
N ALA A 487 -4.89 15.35 -8.26
CA ALA A 487 -6.22 15.11 -8.81
C ALA A 487 -6.25 15.26 -10.35
N MET A 488 -5.49 16.23 -10.88
CA MET A 488 -5.29 16.42 -12.32
C MET A 488 -4.56 15.21 -12.94
N ALA A 489 -3.46 14.75 -12.33
CA ALA A 489 -2.68 13.61 -12.79
C ALA A 489 -3.51 12.31 -12.83
N TRP A 490 -4.28 12.03 -11.78
CA TRP A 490 -5.18 10.88 -11.75
C TRP A 490 -6.26 10.96 -12.83
N ARG A 491 -6.82 12.15 -13.06
CA ARG A 491 -7.81 12.33 -14.12
C ARG A 491 -7.23 12.08 -15.51
N LEU A 492 -5.99 12.50 -15.75
CA LEU A 492 -5.26 12.20 -16.99
C LEU A 492 -4.96 10.70 -17.15
N ALA A 493 -4.61 10.00 -16.07
CA ALA A 493 -4.40 8.55 -16.08
C ALA A 493 -5.70 7.81 -16.42
N GLU A 494 -6.84 8.25 -15.84
CA GLU A 494 -8.16 7.72 -16.18
C GLU A 494 -8.48 7.92 -17.67
N TYR A 495 -8.12 9.08 -18.25
CA TYR A 495 -8.31 9.36 -19.68
C TYR A 495 -7.48 8.49 -20.58
N ARG A 496 -6.23 8.27 -20.21
CA ARG A 496 -5.38 7.32 -20.93
C ARG A 496 -5.99 5.93 -20.92
N SER A 497 -6.38 5.43 -19.74
CA SER A 497 -6.96 4.09 -19.60
C SER A 497 -8.28 3.94 -20.35
N TRP A 498 -9.10 5.00 -20.40
CA TRP A 498 -10.37 5.03 -21.11
C TRP A 498 -10.16 5.13 -22.63
N PHE A 499 -9.21 5.95 -23.06
CA PHE A 499 -8.86 6.06 -24.47
C PHE A 499 -8.35 4.72 -25.01
N GLU A 500 -7.43 4.08 -24.28
CA GLU A 500 -6.90 2.77 -24.62
C GLU A 500 -8.00 1.69 -24.61
N ARG A 501 -8.93 1.69 -23.65
CA ARG A 501 -9.96 0.63 -23.57
C ARG A 501 -11.14 0.83 -24.50
N GLU A 502 -11.75 2.01 -24.51
CA GLU A 502 -12.99 2.25 -25.24
C GLU A 502 -12.74 2.86 -26.62
N VAL A 503 -11.87 3.88 -26.72
CA VAL A 503 -11.68 4.62 -27.98
C VAL A 503 -10.90 3.81 -29.01
N THR A 504 -9.76 3.21 -28.62
CA THR A 504 -8.97 2.43 -29.59
C THR A 504 -9.70 1.18 -30.06
N THR A 505 -10.41 0.51 -29.15
CA THR A 505 -11.21 -0.69 -29.46
C THR A 505 -12.35 -0.36 -30.41
N GLU A 506 -13.10 0.71 -30.18
CA GLU A 506 -14.19 1.11 -31.08
C GLU A 506 -13.68 1.68 -32.40
N ALA A 507 -12.53 2.37 -32.40
CA ALA A 507 -11.87 2.81 -33.63
C ALA A 507 -11.48 1.63 -34.52
N ALA A 508 -11.05 0.51 -33.92
CA ALA A 508 -10.78 -0.73 -34.66
C ALA A 508 -12.06 -1.35 -35.25
N LEU A 509 -13.23 -1.08 -34.67
CA LEU A 509 -14.56 -1.50 -35.15
C LEU A 509 -15.18 -0.51 -36.16
N GLY A 510 -14.46 0.55 -36.55
CA GLY A 510 -14.95 1.57 -37.48
C GLY A 510 -15.90 2.59 -36.88
N LEU A 511 -15.92 2.72 -35.55
CA LEU A 511 -16.68 3.71 -34.82
C LEU A 511 -15.74 4.79 -34.26
N ALA A 512 -16.15 6.05 -34.34
CA ALA A 512 -15.45 7.17 -33.71
C ALA A 512 -16.27 7.67 -32.51
N ARG A 513 -15.64 7.81 -31.34
CA ARG A 513 -16.28 8.44 -30.17
C ARG A 513 -16.06 9.95 -30.15
N LEU A 514 -17.15 10.70 -30.08
CA LEU A 514 -17.15 12.16 -29.96
C LEU A 514 -17.50 12.60 -28.53
N PRO A 515 -16.63 13.34 -27.81
CA PRO A 515 -16.90 13.86 -26.47
C PRO A 515 -17.74 15.14 -26.51
N LEU A 516 -19.04 14.99 -26.82
CA LEU A 516 -19.96 16.10 -27.08
C LEU A 516 -20.01 17.13 -25.93
N LEU A 517 -20.04 16.66 -24.68
CA LEU A 517 -20.07 17.55 -23.50
C LEU A 517 -18.82 18.43 -23.43
N SER A 518 -17.62 17.86 -23.56
CA SER A 518 -16.38 18.62 -23.50
C SER A 518 -16.21 19.58 -24.66
N VAL A 519 -16.62 19.20 -25.87
CA VAL A 519 -16.64 20.10 -27.04
C VAL A 519 -17.57 21.28 -26.78
N GLY A 520 -18.76 21.03 -26.24
CA GLY A 520 -19.71 22.09 -25.86
C GLY A 520 -19.12 23.06 -24.83
N PHE A 521 -18.45 22.56 -23.78
CA PHE A 521 -17.80 23.40 -22.78
C PHE A 521 -16.60 24.19 -23.33
N LEU A 522 -15.82 23.62 -24.25
CA LEU A 522 -14.73 24.32 -24.93
C LEU A 522 -15.27 25.45 -25.83
N ILE A 523 -16.34 25.21 -26.57
CA ILE A 523 -17.03 26.25 -27.36
C ILE A 523 -17.57 27.34 -26.44
N ALA A 524 -18.22 26.98 -25.34
CA ALA A 524 -18.70 27.95 -24.35
C ALA A 524 -17.54 28.78 -23.77
N ALA A 525 -16.41 28.14 -23.42
CA ALA A 525 -15.22 28.84 -22.94
C ALA A 525 -14.68 29.82 -23.98
N LEU A 526 -14.59 29.41 -25.24
CA LEU A 526 -14.14 30.24 -26.36
C LEU A 526 -15.08 31.42 -26.61
N VAL A 527 -16.39 31.19 -26.65
CA VAL A 527 -17.41 32.23 -26.85
C VAL A 527 -17.38 33.24 -25.70
N LEU A 528 -17.31 32.78 -24.45
CA LEU A 528 -17.21 33.64 -23.27
C LEU A 528 -15.91 34.45 -23.28
N TRP A 529 -14.80 33.84 -23.69
CA TRP A 529 -13.51 34.52 -23.82
C TRP A 529 -13.54 35.58 -24.92
N LEU A 530 -14.08 35.27 -26.10
CA LEU A 530 -14.24 36.22 -27.20
C LEU A 530 -15.17 37.39 -26.84
N LYS A 531 -16.28 37.10 -26.15
CA LYS A 531 -17.21 38.13 -25.66
C LYS A 531 -16.54 39.02 -24.61
N TRP A 532 -15.77 38.44 -23.70
CA TRP A 532 -14.98 39.20 -22.72
C TRP A 532 -13.93 40.09 -23.39
N LYS A 533 -13.19 39.56 -24.38
CA LYS A 533 -12.19 40.32 -25.15
C LYS A 533 -12.83 41.53 -25.86
N ARG A 534 -14.07 41.42 -26.34
CA ARG A 534 -14.82 42.54 -26.97
C ARG A 534 -15.33 43.60 -25.99
N MET A 535 -15.69 43.21 -24.75
CA MET A 535 -16.22 44.14 -23.74
C MET A 535 -15.13 44.94 -22.99
N ARG A 536 -13.85 44.63 -23.20
CA ARG A 536 -12.70 45.28 -22.57
C ARG A 536 -12.36 46.68 -23.13
N ARG A 537 -13.38 47.49 -23.44
CA ARG A 537 -13.24 48.92 -23.77
C ARG A 537 -13.40 49.85 -22.57
N GLU A 538 -13.82 49.36 -21.40
CA GLU A 538 -13.87 50.13 -20.16
C GLU A 538 -13.08 49.44 -19.03
N PRO A 539 -12.17 50.16 -18.35
CA PRO A 539 -11.43 49.63 -17.23
C PRO A 539 -12.21 49.91 -15.94
N GLU A 540 -12.87 48.92 -15.32
CA GLU A 540 -12.93 48.86 -13.83
C GLU A 540 -13.66 47.68 -13.17
N THR A 541 -14.45 46.84 -13.86
CA THR A 541 -15.18 45.79 -13.13
C THR A 541 -14.37 44.49 -12.96
N LYS A 542 -14.02 44.20 -11.69
CA LYS A 542 -13.33 43.01 -11.15
C LYS A 542 -14.15 41.70 -11.28
N THR A 543 -14.89 41.50 -12.36
CA THR A 543 -15.76 40.34 -12.57
C THR A 543 -15.35 39.56 -13.82
N ARG A 544 -14.58 38.47 -13.64
CA ARG A 544 -15.10 37.07 -13.65
C ARG A 544 -14.11 35.96 -14.13
N PRO A 545 -14.12 34.80 -13.44
CA PRO A 545 -13.44 33.55 -13.82
C PRO A 545 -14.30 32.54 -14.62
N VAL A 546 -15.39 32.96 -15.30
CA VAL A 546 -16.36 32.00 -15.89
C VAL A 546 -15.76 31.12 -17.00
N HIS A 547 -14.84 31.64 -17.81
CA HIS A 547 -14.19 30.84 -18.85
C HIS A 547 -13.27 29.76 -18.26
N SER A 548 -12.58 30.04 -17.15
CA SER A 548 -11.76 29.06 -16.42
C SER A 548 -12.60 27.89 -15.90
N PHE A 549 -13.84 28.15 -15.47
CA PHE A 549 -14.77 27.10 -15.06
C PHE A 549 -15.24 26.23 -16.22
N ALA A 550 -15.46 26.81 -17.41
CA ALA A 550 -15.83 26.06 -18.59
C ALA A 550 -14.68 25.15 -19.08
N PHE A 551 -13.43 25.63 -19.04
CA PHE A 551 -12.26 24.78 -19.31
C PHE A 551 -12.11 23.64 -18.29
N LEU A 552 -12.30 23.95 -17.01
CA LEU A 552 -12.27 22.93 -15.96
C LEU A 552 -13.36 21.87 -16.15
N ALA A 553 -14.57 22.30 -16.53
CA ALA A 553 -15.67 21.39 -16.83
C ALA A 553 -15.37 20.50 -18.05
N ALA A 554 -14.78 21.07 -19.11
CA ALA A 554 -14.35 20.30 -20.28
C ALA A 554 -13.28 19.25 -19.91
N PHE A 555 -12.31 19.63 -19.07
CA PHE A 555 -11.27 18.75 -18.56
C PHE A 555 -11.82 17.69 -17.60
N LEU A 556 -12.89 17.96 -16.86
CA LEU A 556 -13.46 16.99 -15.93
C LEU A 556 -14.45 16.05 -16.63
N LEU A 557 -15.14 16.48 -17.69
CA LEU A 557 -16.25 15.71 -18.28
C LEU A 557 -15.90 14.85 -19.51
N LEU A 558 -14.64 14.82 -19.96
CA LEU A 558 -14.23 14.21 -21.24
C LEU A 558 -14.74 12.77 -21.54
N PRO A 559 -14.68 11.79 -20.62
CA PRO A 559 -15.16 10.43 -20.88
C PRO A 559 -16.67 10.29 -20.69
N TYR A 560 -17.33 11.33 -20.15
CA TYR A 560 -18.76 11.33 -19.90
C TYR A 560 -19.51 12.02 -21.05
N GLY A 561 -20.66 11.46 -21.44
CA GLY A 561 -21.45 12.02 -22.55
C GLY A 561 -20.74 11.93 -23.90
N THR A 562 -20.06 10.82 -24.15
CA THR A 562 -19.48 10.48 -25.46
C THR A 562 -20.52 9.78 -26.33
N LEU A 563 -20.50 10.06 -27.63
CA LEU A 563 -21.36 9.41 -28.62
C LEU A 563 -20.50 8.66 -29.62
N ALA A 564 -20.76 7.36 -29.81
CA ALA A 564 -20.16 6.59 -30.89
C ALA A 564 -20.91 6.90 -32.20
N VAL A 565 -20.16 7.33 -33.21
CA VAL A 565 -20.67 7.58 -34.57
C VAL A 565 -19.88 6.75 -35.57
N PRO A 566 -20.47 6.33 -36.70
CA PRO A 566 -19.73 5.68 -37.77
C PRO A 566 -18.58 6.58 -38.22
N ASN A 567 -17.36 6.03 -38.30
CA ASN A 567 -16.21 6.77 -38.78
C ASN A 567 -16.24 6.80 -40.32
N PRO A 568 -16.49 7.95 -40.97
CA PRO A 568 -16.59 8.03 -42.43
C PRO A 568 -15.26 7.78 -43.14
N PHE A 569 -14.14 7.78 -42.40
CA PHE A 569 -12.80 7.53 -42.91
C PHE A 569 -12.28 6.12 -42.59
N PHE A 570 -13.11 5.25 -42.02
CA PHE A 570 -12.70 3.88 -41.71
C PHE A 570 -12.73 3.00 -42.96
N ALA A 571 -11.60 2.37 -43.26
CA ALA A 571 -11.49 1.30 -44.23
C ALA A 571 -11.19 0.01 -43.48
N ALA A 572 -12.01 -1.02 -43.65
CA ALA A 572 -11.78 -2.32 -43.04
C ALA A 572 -10.47 -2.93 -43.55
N TYR A 573 -9.62 -3.43 -42.64
CA TYR A 573 -8.37 -4.10 -42.97
C TYR A 573 -8.22 -5.38 -42.14
N ALA A 574 -7.52 -6.38 -42.68
CA ALA A 574 -7.26 -7.64 -41.97
C ALA A 574 -6.37 -7.39 -40.73
N PRO A 575 -6.59 -8.09 -39.60
CA PRO A 575 -5.82 -7.90 -38.38
C PRO A 575 -4.31 -8.05 -38.65
N ARG A 576 -3.52 -7.01 -38.35
CA ARG A 576 -2.04 -7.04 -38.42
C ARG A 576 -1.46 -7.18 -37.01
N GLY A 577 -0.24 -7.70 -36.91
CA GLY A 577 0.45 -7.86 -35.62
C GLY A 577 0.60 -6.57 -34.80
N GLU A 578 0.59 -5.40 -35.46
CA GLU A 578 0.60 -4.07 -34.81
C GLU A 578 -0.71 -3.73 -34.07
N GLY A 579 -1.82 -4.39 -34.41
CA GLY A 579 -3.12 -4.25 -33.74
C GLY A 579 -3.39 -5.33 -32.69
N ALA A 580 -2.48 -6.29 -32.51
CA ALA A 580 -2.61 -7.35 -31.52
C ALA A 580 -2.14 -6.85 -30.15
N ARG A 581 -3.04 -6.84 -29.17
CA ARG A 581 -2.71 -6.48 -27.79
C ARG A 581 -2.08 -7.68 -27.08
N LEU A 582 -0.89 -7.50 -26.50
CA LEU A 582 -0.36 -8.41 -25.48
C LEU A 582 -1.28 -8.33 -24.26
N ILE A 583 -1.94 -9.44 -23.94
CA ILE A 583 -2.61 -9.61 -22.65
C ILE A 583 -1.49 -9.85 -21.65
N MET A 584 -1.06 -8.79 -20.95
CA MET A 584 -0.20 -8.89 -19.76
C MET A 584 -1.06 -8.98 -18.51
#